data_AF-A0A5F2HVS1-F1
#
_entry.id   AF-A0A5F2HVS1-F1
#
_cell.length_a   1.000
_cell.length_b   1.000
_cell.length_c   1.000
_cell.angle_alpha   90.00
_cell.angle_beta   90.00
_cell.angle_gamma   90.00
#
_symmetry.space_group_name_H-M   'P 1'
#
loop_
_entity.id
_entity.type
_entity.pdbx_description
1 polymer ?
#
loop_
_entity_poly.entity_id
_entity_poly.type
_entity_poly.pdbx_seq_one_letter_code
_entity_poly.pdbx_strand_id
1 'polypeptide(L)'
;MEIPDDRCERHRLFKAIDDAFKTGDFDGLGRALGGSPRWYDERMPFELGLGHPLEYAVYWSPLAFIATLLDAGSNPNYEDHAGFPSIIAALSTERPDKHDIVRMLIDHGADPNMRGVNDWTP
;
A
#
# COMPACT_ATOMS: atom_id res chain seq x y z
N MET A 1 14.82 -4.44 8.56
CA MET A 1 14.23 -3.59 9.62
C MET A 1 14.07 -4.43 10.88
N GLU A 2 14.60 -3.99 12.02
CA GLU A 2 14.28 -4.62 13.32
C GLU A 2 13.03 -3.95 13.90
N ILE A 3 11.98 -4.73 14.17
CA ILE A 3 10.73 -4.23 14.72
C ILE A 3 10.85 -4.27 16.24
N PRO A 4 10.57 -3.17 16.96
CA PRO A 4 10.66 -3.16 18.41
C PRO A 4 9.77 -4.24 19.05
N ASP A 5 10.33 -4.97 20.01
CA ASP A 5 9.59 -5.91 20.86
C ASP A 5 8.63 -5.18 21.80
N ASP A 6 8.96 -3.95 22.19
CA ASP A 6 8.10 -3.10 23.00
C ASP A 6 6.85 -2.65 22.25
N ARG A 7 5.69 -2.88 22.87
CA ARG A 7 4.37 -2.57 22.28
C ARG A 7 4.18 -1.07 22.03
N CYS A 8 4.70 -0.21 22.90
CA CYS A 8 4.57 1.23 22.73
C CYS A 8 5.43 1.74 21.58
N GLU A 9 6.66 1.26 21.46
CA GLU A 9 7.55 1.62 20.36
C GLU A 9 7.02 1.12 19.02
N ARG A 10 6.50 -0.11 18.96
CA ARG A 10 5.85 -0.64 17.75
C ARG A 10 4.63 0.18 17.35
N HIS A 11 3.80 0.59 18.31
CA HIS A 11 2.66 1.46 18.03
C HIS A 11 3.08 2.84 17.52
N ARG A 12 4.15 3.44 18.08
CA ARG A 12 4.69 4.71 17.59
C ARG A 12 5.23 4.58 16.16
N LEU A 13 5.94 3.50 15.87
CA LEU A 13 6.45 3.21 14.52
C LEU A 13 5.29 3.06 13.52
N PHE A 14 4.29 2.25 13.86
CA PHE A 14 3.08 2.12 13.04
C PHE A 14 2.43 3.48 12.77
N LYS A 15 2.25 4.29 13.81
CA LYS A 15 1.63 5.61 13.68
C LYS A 15 2.44 6.53 12.77
N ALA A 16 3.77 6.52 12.89
CA ALA A 16 4.64 7.32 12.02
C ALA A 16 4.51 6.90 10.54
N ILE A 17 4.40 5.60 10.27
CA ILE A 17 4.18 5.07 8.92
C ILE A 17 2.79 5.48 8.40
N ASP A 18 1.73 5.28 9.20
CA ASP A 18 0.36 5.66 8.86
C ASP A 18 0.23 7.17 8.56
N ASP A 19 0.80 8.02 9.41
CA ASP A 19 0.82 9.47 9.20
C ASP A 19 1.60 9.85 7.93
N ALA A 20 2.70 9.16 7.62
CA ALA A 20 3.49 9.41 6.41
C ALA A 20 2.75 9.00 5.13
N PHE A 21 2.01 7.89 5.12
CA PHE A 21 1.12 7.53 4.00
C PHE A 21 0.02 8.58 3.80
N LYS A 22 -0.64 9.01 4.88
CA LYS A 22 -1.71 10.03 4.81
C LYS A 22 -1.23 11.37 4.30
N THR A 23 0.00 11.75 4.64
CA THR A 23 0.63 13.01 4.18
C THR A 23 1.33 12.89 2.83
N GLY A 24 1.57 11.66 2.35
CA GLY A 24 2.27 11.39 1.09
C GLY A 24 3.78 11.61 1.16
N ASP A 25 4.40 11.40 2.33
CA ASP A 25 5.84 11.57 2.54
C ASP A 25 6.61 10.31 2.08
N PHE A 26 7.01 10.29 0.80
CA PHE A 26 7.75 9.19 0.19
C PHE A 26 9.12 8.94 0.87
N ASP A 27 9.88 10.01 1.11
CA ASP A 27 11.23 9.91 1.71
C ASP A 27 11.16 9.58 3.21
N GLY A 28 10.14 10.10 3.89
CA GLY A 28 9.83 9.75 5.28
C GLY A 28 9.50 8.27 5.41
N LEU A 29 8.67 7.72 4.53
CA LEU A 29 8.34 6.30 4.50
C LEU A 29 9.56 5.43 4.22
N GLY A 30 10.39 5.80 3.24
CA GLY A 30 11.63 5.08 2.97
C GLY A 30 12.53 4.99 4.20
N ARG A 31 12.69 6.09 4.95
CA ARG A 31 13.44 6.08 6.21
C ARG A 31 12.76 5.29 7.30
N ALA A 32 11.44 5.46 7.46
CA ALA A 32 10.65 4.80 8.47
C ALA A 32 10.66 3.28 8.28
N LEU A 33 10.69 2.78 7.04
CA LEU A 33 10.75 1.36 6.67
C LEU A 33 12.19 0.79 6.62
N GLY A 34 13.17 1.53 7.15
CA GLY A 34 14.56 1.06 7.29
C GLY A 34 15.45 1.32 6.08
N GLY A 35 15.07 2.24 5.19
CA GLY A 35 15.91 2.74 4.09
C GLY A 35 16.01 1.80 2.90
N SER A 36 15.09 0.84 2.73
CA SER A 36 15.12 -0.04 1.57
C SER A 36 14.97 0.77 0.27
N PRO A 37 15.82 0.55 -0.74
CA PRO A 37 15.73 1.27 -2.01
C PRO A 37 14.47 0.94 -2.81
N ARG A 38 13.76 -0.13 -2.45
CA ARG A 38 12.51 -0.57 -3.09
C ARG A 38 11.38 -0.77 -2.09
N TRP A 39 11.38 -0.02 -0.99
CA TRP A 39 10.38 -0.12 0.07
C TRP A 39 8.93 -0.05 -0.46
N TYR A 40 8.70 0.61 -1.59
CA TYR A 40 7.40 0.83 -2.24
C TYR A 40 6.87 -0.37 -3.04
N ASP A 41 7.70 -1.39 -3.31
CA ASP A 41 7.33 -2.64 -4.01
C ASP A 41 7.62 -3.87 -3.14
N GLU A 42 8.05 -3.64 -1.90
CA GLU A 42 8.36 -4.69 -0.94
C GLU A 42 7.20 -4.87 0.04
N ARG A 43 7.00 -6.10 0.48
CA ARG A 43 6.00 -6.40 1.50
C ARG A 43 6.36 -5.69 2.80
N MET A 44 5.41 -4.93 3.34
CA MET A 44 5.62 -4.29 4.64
C MET A 44 5.64 -5.33 5.76
N PRO A 45 6.23 -4.98 6.92
CA PRO A 45 6.33 -5.92 8.03
C PRO A 45 4.95 -6.38 8.53
N PHE A 46 4.73 -7.69 8.52
CA PHE A 46 3.46 -8.31 8.91
C PHE A 46 3.09 -8.01 10.37
N GLU A 47 4.10 -7.80 11.23
CA GLU A 47 3.94 -7.48 12.65
C GLU A 47 3.27 -6.13 12.90
N LEU A 48 3.21 -5.27 11.88
CA LEU A 48 2.47 -4.00 11.89
C LEU A 48 1.07 -4.15 11.27
N GLY A 49 0.72 -5.33 10.76
CA GLY A 49 -0.53 -5.58 10.03
C GLY A 49 -0.61 -4.84 8.70
N LEU A 50 0.54 -4.43 8.15
CA LEU A 50 0.66 -3.67 6.92
C LEU A 50 0.87 -4.65 5.75
N GLY A 51 0.01 -4.57 4.72
CA GLY A 51 0.09 -5.38 3.49
C GLY A 51 1.11 -4.81 2.50
N HIS A 52 0.79 -4.83 1.21
CA HIS A 52 1.62 -4.19 0.20
C HIS A 52 1.51 -2.64 0.30
N PRO A 53 2.60 -1.86 0.08
CA PRO A 53 2.58 -0.39 0.16
C PRO A 53 1.49 0.25 -0.69
N LEU A 54 1.32 -0.26 -1.91
CA LEU A 54 0.27 0.21 -2.82
C LEU A 54 -1.14 -0.11 -2.30
N GLU A 55 -1.36 -1.28 -1.70
CA GLU A 55 -2.64 -1.65 -1.07
C GLU A 55 -3.02 -0.64 0.02
N TYR A 56 -2.07 -0.36 0.91
CA TYR A 56 -2.29 0.55 2.02
C TYR A 56 -2.54 1.98 1.54
N ALA A 57 -1.81 2.40 0.51
CA ALA A 57 -1.99 3.72 -0.09
C ALA A 57 -3.38 3.90 -0.71
N VAL A 58 -3.92 2.86 -1.35
CA VAL A 58 -5.29 2.87 -1.90
C VAL A 58 -6.34 3.17 -0.82
N TYR A 59 -6.17 2.62 0.39
CA TYR A 59 -7.09 2.90 1.49
C TYR A 59 -6.89 4.29 2.10
N TRP A 60 -5.65 4.66 2.40
CA TRP A 60 -5.37 5.74 3.35
C TRP A 60 -4.68 6.98 2.78
N SER A 61 -4.17 6.92 1.55
CA SER A 61 -3.35 7.98 0.97
C SER A 61 -4.11 8.84 -0.06
N PRO A 62 -3.63 10.06 -0.36
CA PRO A 62 -4.13 10.85 -1.47
C PRO A 62 -3.86 10.19 -2.83
N LEU A 63 -4.72 10.47 -3.83
CA LEU A 63 -4.55 9.98 -5.20
C LEU A 63 -3.16 10.27 -5.79
N ALA A 64 -2.61 11.46 -5.53
CA ALA A 64 -1.28 11.86 -5.99
C ALA A 64 -0.16 10.97 -5.42
N PHE A 65 -0.33 10.46 -4.20
CA PHE A 65 0.65 9.57 -3.59
C PHE A 65 0.58 8.17 -4.19
N ILE A 66 -0.62 7.68 -4.51
CA ILE A 66 -0.81 6.42 -5.26
C ILE A 66 -0.10 6.51 -6.61
N ALA A 67 -0.26 7.63 -7.34
CA ALA A 67 0.46 7.89 -8.58
C ALA A 67 1.98 7.83 -8.38
N THR A 68 2.48 8.47 -7.31
CA THR A 68 3.92 8.48 -6.99
C THR A 68 4.47 7.07 -6.77
N LEU A 69 3.73 6.19 -6.08
CA LEU A 69 4.15 4.80 -5.89
C LEU A 69 4.18 4.02 -7.21
N LEU A 70 3.18 4.20 -8.06
CA LEU A 70 3.12 3.56 -9.37
C LEU A 70 4.21 4.06 -10.32
N ASP A 71 4.48 5.37 -10.34
CA ASP A 71 5.57 5.99 -11.10
C ASP A 71 6.95 5.53 -10.62
N ALA A 72 7.10 5.25 -9.32
CA ALA A 72 8.32 4.66 -8.74
C ALA A 72 8.51 3.18 -9.15
N GLY A 73 7.50 2.56 -9.75
CA GLY A 73 7.52 1.18 -10.22
C GLY A 73 6.94 0.17 -9.24
N SER A 74 6.10 0.60 -8.29
CA SER A 74 5.30 -0.32 -7.47
C SER A 74 4.42 -1.18 -8.36
N ASN A 75 4.51 -2.50 -8.23
CA ASN A 75 3.77 -3.43 -9.07
C ASN A 75 2.29 -3.41 -8.68
N PRO A 76 1.33 -3.04 -9.55
CA PRO A 76 -0.09 -3.10 -9.21
C PRO A 76 -0.65 -4.53 -9.10
N ASN A 77 0.14 -5.51 -9.54
CA ASN A 77 -0.18 -6.93 -9.61
C ASN A 77 0.69 -7.75 -8.63
N TYR A 78 1.02 -7.20 -7.45
CA TYR A 78 1.78 -7.96 -6.45
C TYR A 78 1.01 -9.19 -5.97
N GLU A 79 1.75 -10.26 -5.68
CA GLU A 79 1.21 -11.44 -5.00
C GLU A 79 1.36 -11.24 -3.49
N ASP A 80 0.28 -10.89 -2.79
CA ASP A 80 0.24 -10.96 -1.32
C ASP A 80 -0.72 -12.06 -0.87
N HIS A 81 -0.19 -13.01 -0.11
CA HIS A 81 -0.95 -14.13 0.46
C HIS A 81 -1.92 -13.71 1.57
N ALA A 82 -1.83 -12.48 2.10
CA ALA A 82 -2.69 -11.98 3.18
C ALA A 82 -3.58 -10.80 2.79
N GLY A 83 -3.34 -10.19 1.62
CA GLY A 83 -3.96 -8.93 1.21
C GLY A 83 -4.87 -9.05 0.00
N PHE A 84 -5.59 -7.97 -0.30
CA PHE A 84 -6.32 -7.84 -1.55
C PHE A 84 -5.41 -7.20 -2.61
N PRO A 85 -5.47 -7.66 -3.87
CA PRO A 85 -4.90 -6.94 -5.00
C PRO A 85 -5.32 -5.47 -4.99
N SER A 86 -4.46 -4.56 -5.42
CA SER A 86 -4.73 -3.12 -5.33
C SER A 86 -6.02 -2.70 -6.03
N ILE A 87 -6.39 -3.40 -7.11
CA ILE A 87 -7.65 -3.14 -7.81
C ILE A 87 -8.87 -3.57 -6.98
N ILE A 88 -8.80 -4.70 -6.27
CA ILE A 88 -9.87 -5.16 -5.37
C ILE A 88 -9.96 -4.25 -4.15
N ALA A 89 -8.83 -3.79 -3.61
CA ALA A 89 -8.80 -2.81 -2.54
C ALA A 89 -9.52 -1.52 -2.98
N ALA A 90 -9.21 -1.00 -4.16
CA ALA A 90 -9.81 0.24 -4.69
C ALA A 90 -11.34 0.12 -4.85
N LEU A 91 -11.81 -1.02 -5.38
CA LEU A 91 -13.24 -1.31 -5.54
C LEU A 91 -13.97 -1.50 -4.21
N SER A 92 -13.27 -2.00 -3.18
CA SER A 92 -13.81 -2.23 -1.84
C SER A 92 -13.84 -0.96 -0.97
N THR A 93 -13.26 0.14 -1.45
CA THR A 93 -13.29 1.41 -0.71
C THR A 93 -14.57 2.21 -0.99
N GLU A 94 -15.01 2.96 0.01
CA GLU A 94 -16.08 3.97 -0.13
C GLU A 94 -15.53 5.36 -0.51
N ARG A 95 -14.35 5.41 -1.12
CA ARG A 95 -13.70 6.67 -1.43
C ARG A 95 -14.39 7.39 -2.59
N PRO A 96 -14.51 8.73 -2.55
CA PRO A 96 -15.10 9.50 -3.65
C PRO A 96 -14.27 9.42 -4.93
N ASP A 97 -12.95 9.27 -4.82
CA ASP A 97 -11.99 9.16 -5.93
C ASP A 97 -11.74 7.72 -6.39
N LYS A 98 -12.53 6.73 -5.95
CA LYS A 98 -12.30 5.30 -6.26
C LYS A 98 -12.20 5.00 -7.75
N HIS A 99 -12.98 5.67 -8.60
CA HIS A 99 -12.93 5.47 -10.05
C HIS A 99 -11.62 5.99 -10.66
N ASP A 100 -11.10 7.11 -10.15
CA ASP A 100 -9.82 7.66 -10.58
C ASP A 100 -8.67 6.75 -10.14
N ILE A 101 -8.74 6.18 -8.93
CA ILE A 101 -7.77 5.19 -8.45
C ILE A 101 -7.78 3.94 -9.34
N VAL A 102 -8.96 3.38 -9.65
CA VAL A 102 -9.08 2.21 -10.52
C VAL A 102 -8.53 2.50 -11.92
N ARG A 103 -8.87 3.65 -12.52
CA ARG A 103 -8.33 4.05 -13.82
C ARG A 103 -6.81 4.15 -13.77
N MET A 104 -6.27 4.81 -12.75
CA MET A 104 -4.83 4.94 -12.57
C MET A 104 -4.13 3.58 -12.44
N LEU A 105 -4.67 2.66 -11.64
CA LEU A 105 -4.12 1.31 -11.52
C LEU A 105 -4.09 0.60 -12.89
N ILE A 106 -5.18 0.66 -13.65
CA ILE A 106 -5.28 0.05 -15.00
C ILE A 106 -4.30 0.70 -15.98
N ASP A 107 -4.18 2.02 -15.97
CA ASP A 107 -3.24 2.76 -16.82
C ASP A 107 -1.79 2.35 -16.55
N HIS A 108 -1.48 1.96 -15.31
CA HIS A 108 -0.19 1.40 -14.90
C HIS A 108 -0.09 -0.14 -15.03
N GLY A 109 -1.05 -0.78 -15.71
CA GLY A 109 -0.99 -2.20 -16.06
C GLY A 109 -1.57 -3.15 -15.01
N ALA A 110 -2.39 -2.68 -14.08
CA ALA A 110 -3.16 -3.55 -13.20
C ALA A 110 -4.05 -4.50 -14.02
N ASP A 111 -4.02 -5.80 -13.71
CA ASP A 111 -4.91 -6.78 -14.32
C ASP A 111 -6.33 -6.63 -13.74
N PRO A 112 -7.32 -6.23 -14.56
CA PRO A 112 -8.70 -6.08 -14.09
C PRO A 112 -9.35 -7.40 -13.64
N ASN A 113 -8.76 -8.53 -14.00
CA ASN A 113 -9.25 -9.87 -13.64
C ASN A 113 -8.50 -10.47 -12.44
N MET A 114 -7.60 -9.71 -11.81
CA MET A 114 -6.82 -10.21 -10.69
C MET A 114 -7.74 -10.63 -9.53
N ARG A 115 -7.48 -11.82 -8.98
CA ARG A 115 -8.29 -12.44 -7.94
C ARG A 115 -7.58 -12.34 -6.59
N GLY A 116 -8.31 -11.93 -5.56
CA GLY A 116 -7.82 -11.97 -4.18
C GLY A 116 -7.80 -13.39 -3.61
N VAL A 117 -7.16 -13.55 -2.46
CA VAL A 117 -7.17 -14.81 -1.71
C VAL A 117 -8.62 -15.12 -1.30
N ASN A 118 -9.11 -16.32 -1.66
CA ASN A 118 -10.49 -16.84 -1.52
C ASN A 118 -11.48 -16.58 -2.66
N ASP A 119 -11.02 -16.37 -3.90
CA ASP A 119 -11.91 -16.38 -5.09
C ASP A 119 -13.03 -15.31 -5.08
N TRP A 120 -12.93 -14.27 -4.26
CA TRP A 120 -13.88 -13.17 -4.26
C TRP A 120 -13.85 -12.44 -5.61
N THR A 121 -14.92 -12.61 -6.38
CA THR A 121 -15.28 -11.78 -7.53
C THR A 121 -16.26 -10.70 -7.05
N PRO A 122 -16.03 -9.41 -7.33
CA PRO A 122 -17.01 -8.35 -7.14
C PRO A 122 -18.35 -8.63 -7.80
#